data_AF-A0A183CNN8-F1
#
_entry.id   AF-A0A183CNN8-F1
#
_cell.length_a   1.000
_cell.length_b   1.000
_cell.length_c   1.000
_cell.angle_alpha   90.00
_cell.angle_beta   90.00
_cell.angle_gamma   90.00
#
_symmetry.space_group_name_H-M   'P 1'
#
loop_
_entity.id
_entity.type
_entity.pdbx_description
1 polymer ?
#
loop_
_entity_poly.entity_id
_entity_poly.type
_entity_poly.pdbx_seq_one_letter_code
_entity_poly.pdbx_strand_id
1 'polypeptide(L)'
;MSFSHPTISVLCLLLIALSEIPCSVLALSASSRVSVLACHNNYRSTLAKGTAANLTGTMPAGSNLIQLKYNTDAERIAQNWANQCSMERSNSFRRKGSGRKTRT
;
A
#
# COMPACT_ATOMS: atom_id res chain seq x y z
N MET A 1 22.70 -46.09 -20.22
CA MET A 1 22.45 -45.78 -18.80
C MET A 1 21.19 -44.93 -18.73
N SER A 2 20.08 -45.55 -18.38
CA SER A 2 18.82 -44.88 -18.04
C SER A 2 19.02 -44.09 -16.74
N PHE A 3 18.49 -42.86 -16.64
CA PHE A 3 17.72 -42.40 -15.47
C PHE A 3 17.01 -41.10 -15.80
N SER A 4 15.70 -41.25 -16.03
CA SER A 4 14.63 -40.28 -15.98
C SER A 4 14.80 -39.23 -14.88
N HIS A 5 14.72 -37.94 -15.21
CA HIS A 5 14.36 -36.88 -14.25
C HIS A 5 13.39 -35.88 -14.88
N PRO A 6 12.09 -36.22 -15.00
CA PRO A 6 11.05 -35.26 -15.38
C PRO A 6 10.76 -34.20 -14.29
N THR A 7 11.38 -34.28 -13.11
CA THR A 7 11.07 -33.43 -11.95
C THR A 7 11.83 -32.10 -11.91
N ILE A 8 13.03 -32.02 -12.52
CA ILE A 8 13.84 -30.78 -12.53
C ILE A 8 13.19 -29.72 -13.44
N SER A 9 12.57 -30.16 -14.54
CA SER A 9 11.88 -29.28 -15.50
C SER A 9 10.60 -28.66 -14.92
N VAL A 10 9.83 -29.41 -14.15
CA VAL A 10 8.58 -28.93 -13.53
C VAL A 10 8.84 -28.01 -12.34
N LEU A 11 9.88 -28.30 -11.54
CA LEU A 11 10.30 -27.41 -10.43
C LEU A 11 10.76 -26.04 -10.95
N CYS A 12 11.46 -26.03 -12.10
CA CYS A 12 11.92 -24.80 -12.74
C CYS A 12 10.75 -23.97 -13.28
N LEU A 13 9.74 -24.61 -13.89
CA LEU A 13 8.52 -23.94 -14.36
C LEU A 13 7.65 -23.39 -13.22
N LEU A 14 7.64 -24.07 -12.06
CA LEU A 14 6.94 -23.58 -10.86
C LEU A 14 7.63 -22.37 -10.22
N LEU A 15 8.96 -22.28 -10.32
CA LEU A 15 9.73 -21.11 -9.85
C LEU A 15 9.57 -19.90 -10.78
N ILE A 16 9.43 -20.12 -12.09
CA ILE A 16 9.18 -19.04 -13.07
C ILE A 16 7.76 -18.46 -12.91
N ALA A 17 6.79 -19.23 -12.41
CA ALA A 17 5.45 -18.71 -12.10
C ALA A 17 5.42 -17.75 -10.88
N LEU A 18 6.48 -17.67 -10.07
CA LEU A 18 6.61 -16.72 -8.96
C LEU A 18 7.26 -15.39 -9.39
N SER A 19 7.81 -15.27 -10.60
CA SER A 19 8.50 -14.04 -11.04
C SER A 19 7.60 -12.96 -11.60
N GLU A 20 6.28 -13.18 -11.69
CA GLU A 20 5.32 -12.18 -12.14
C GLU A 20 4.71 -11.37 -10.99
N ILE A 21 5.48 -11.11 -9.92
CA ILE A 21 5.16 -9.99 -9.03
C ILE A 21 5.79 -8.76 -9.70
N PRO A 22 5.01 -7.93 -10.43
CA PRO A 22 5.59 -6.74 -11.05
C PRO A 22 6.27 -5.91 -9.97
N CYS A 23 7.58 -5.68 -10.13
CA CYS A 23 8.48 -5.03 -9.17
C CYS A 23 7.92 -3.72 -8.55
N SER A 24 6.94 -3.10 -9.22
CA SER A 24 6.17 -1.96 -8.73
C SER A 24 5.40 -2.14 -7.41
N VAL A 25 5.06 -3.37 -6.98
CA VAL A 25 4.34 -3.61 -5.71
C VAL A 25 5.25 -4.09 -4.58
N LEU A 26 6.58 -4.02 -4.71
CA LEU A 26 7.53 -4.49 -3.69
C LEU A 26 8.25 -3.37 -2.94
N ALA A 27 7.98 -2.11 -3.27
CA ALA A 27 8.69 -0.99 -2.67
C ALA A 27 8.45 -0.84 -1.16
N LEU A 28 7.25 -1.17 -0.66
CA LEU A 28 7.03 -1.35 0.76
C LEU A 28 7.22 -2.81 1.16
N SER A 29 7.93 -3.05 2.26
CA SER A 29 7.93 -4.36 2.92
C SER A 29 6.52 -4.71 3.44
N ALA A 30 6.22 -6.00 3.59
CA ALA A 30 4.96 -6.46 4.16
C ALA A 30 4.68 -5.83 5.54
N SER A 31 5.70 -5.73 6.40
CA SER A 31 5.59 -5.05 7.70
C SER A 31 5.25 -3.57 7.55
N SER A 32 5.83 -2.87 6.57
CA SER A 32 5.53 -1.46 6.34
C SER A 32 4.09 -1.24 5.87
N ARG A 33 3.55 -2.14 5.05
CA ARG A 33 2.13 -2.09 4.63
C ARG A 33 1.19 -2.22 5.83
N VAL A 34 1.48 -3.17 6.72
CA VAL A 34 0.74 -3.37 7.98
C VAL A 34 0.84 -2.12 8.86
N SER A 35 2.04 -1.59 9.07
CA SER A 35 2.27 -0.41 9.90
C SER A 35 1.55 0.83 9.36
N VAL A 36 1.60 1.09 8.06
CA VAL A 36 0.90 2.23 7.44
C VAL A 36 -0.61 2.09 7.60
N LEU A 37 -1.17 0.90 7.37
CA LEU A 37 -2.61 0.65 7.53
C LEU A 37 -3.05 0.80 8.99
N ALA A 38 -2.30 0.20 9.92
CA ALA A 38 -2.58 0.25 11.35
C ALA A 38 -2.53 1.69 11.87
N CYS A 39 -1.51 2.45 11.46
CA CYS A 39 -1.36 3.86 11.80
C CYS A 39 -2.57 4.70 11.35
N HIS A 40 -3.00 4.57 10.08
CA HIS A 40 -4.17 5.30 9.59
C HIS A 40 -5.45 4.90 10.32
N ASN A 41 -5.67 3.60 10.54
CA ASN A 41 -6.86 3.12 11.26
C ASN A 41 -6.86 3.52 12.74
N ASN A 42 -5.69 3.60 13.39
CA ASN A 42 -5.56 4.11 14.75
C ASN A 42 -5.98 5.59 14.81
N TYR A 43 -5.44 6.44 13.93
CA TYR A 43 -5.85 7.86 13.90
C TYR A 43 -7.33 8.04 13.59
N ARG A 44 -7.90 7.26 12.66
CA ARG A 44 -9.34 7.28 12.37
C ARG A 44 -10.18 6.86 13.58
N SER A 45 -9.73 5.85 14.33
CA SER A 45 -10.38 5.40 15.57
C SER A 45 -10.33 6.47 16.66
N THR A 46 -9.17 7.09 16.87
CA THR A 46 -8.99 8.19 17.83
C THR A 46 -9.87 9.39 17.48
N LEU A 47 -9.99 9.72 16.19
CA LEU A 47 -10.91 10.76 15.72
C LEU A 47 -12.38 10.36 15.89
N ALA A 48 -12.75 9.11 15.62
CA ALA A 48 -14.12 8.62 15.82
C ALA A 48 -14.56 8.73 17.28
N LYS A 49 -13.63 8.56 18.22
CA LYS A 49 -13.86 8.70 19.66
C LYS A 49 -13.88 10.15 20.15
N GLY A 50 -13.52 11.12 19.30
CA GLY A 50 -13.41 12.54 19.69
C GLY A 50 -12.25 12.82 20.65
N THR A 51 -11.22 11.96 20.66
CA THR A 51 -10.05 12.08 21.55
C THR A 51 -8.79 12.53 20.81
N ALA A 52 -8.89 12.82 19.52
CA ALA A 52 -7.77 13.32 18.73
C ALA A 52 -7.45 14.77 19.12
N ALA A 53 -6.21 15.03 19.52
CA ALA A 53 -5.77 16.37 19.89
C ALA A 53 -5.73 17.32 18.67
N ASN A 54 -6.02 18.60 18.93
CA ASN A 54 -5.92 19.73 18.03
C ASN A 54 -5.23 20.89 18.78
N LEU A 55 -4.84 21.96 18.08
CA LEU A 55 -4.16 23.13 18.64
C LEU A 55 -4.92 23.79 19.80
N THR A 56 -6.26 23.69 19.81
CA THR A 56 -7.14 24.35 20.80
C THR A 56 -7.89 23.39 21.72
N GLY A 57 -7.61 22.08 21.65
CA GLY A 57 -8.36 21.08 22.43
C GLY A 57 -8.42 19.73 21.74
N THR A 58 -9.59 19.09 21.70
CA THR A 58 -9.82 17.85 20.94
C THR A 58 -10.68 18.11 19.72
N MET A 59 -10.47 17.32 18.67
CA MET A 59 -11.37 17.28 17.52
C MET A 59 -12.70 16.62 17.91
N PRO A 60 -13.83 17.08 17.34
CA PRO A 60 -15.13 16.47 17.60
C PRO A 60 -15.14 15.01 17.14
N ALA A 61 -15.95 14.18 17.82
CA ALA A 61 -16.15 12.79 17.45
C ALA A 61 -16.70 12.67 16.02
N GLY A 62 -15.97 11.94 15.17
CA GLY A 62 -16.39 11.68 13.79
C GLY A 62 -17.38 10.53 13.71
N SER A 63 -18.47 10.71 12.97
CA SER A 63 -19.38 9.62 12.58
C SER A 63 -18.98 9.02 11.22
N ASN A 64 -19.38 7.77 10.96
CA ASN A 64 -19.14 7.07 9.68
C ASN A 64 -17.67 6.96 9.24
N LEU A 65 -16.73 6.93 10.18
CA LEU A 65 -15.31 6.69 9.89
C LEU A 65 -15.03 5.19 9.66
N ILE A 66 -15.18 4.75 8.41
CA ILE A 66 -14.92 3.36 8.02
C ILE A 66 -13.46 2.94 8.24
N GLN A 67 -13.25 1.67 8.62
CA GLN A 67 -11.93 1.07 8.69
C GLN A 67 -11.38 0.88 7.28
N LEU A 68 -10.14 1.31 7.07
CA LEU A 68 -9.44 1.15 5.81
C LEU A 68 -8.93 -0.28 5.65
N LYS A 69 -8.88 -0.74 4.39
CA LYS A 69 -8.20 -1.94 3.96
C LYS A 69 -7.03 -1.57 3.05
N TYR A 70 -5.96 -2.35 3.10
CA TYR A 70 -4.82 -2.13 2.20
C TYR A 70 -5.24 -2.45 0.76
N ASN A 71 -4.84 -1.60 -0.19
CA ASN A 71 -5.08 -1.80 -1.61
C ASN A 71 -3.76 -1.70 -2.38
N THR A 72 -3.36 -2.79 -3.01
CA THR A 72 -2.13 -2.90 -3.79
C THR A 72 -2.14 -2.07 -5.07
N ASP A 73 -3.32 -1.78 -5.65
CA ASP A 73 -3.43 -0.85 -6.78
C ASP A 73 -3.11 0.58 -6.37
N ALA A 74 -3.54 0.99 -5.16
CA ALA A 74 -3.21 2.28 -4.60
C ALA A 74 -1.71 2.41 -4.29
N GLU A 75 -1.08 1.34 -3.79
CA GLU A 75 0.37 1.24 -3.62
C GLU A 75 1.09 1.40 -4.95
N ARG A 76 0.70 0.66 -5.99
CA ARG A 76 1.30 0.73 -7.33
C ARG A 76 1.21 2.14 -7.91
N ILE A 77 0.06 2.80 -7.80
CA ILE A 77 -0.13 4.18 -8.27
C ILE A 77 0.77 5.14 -7.48
N ALA A 78 0.84 4.98 -6.16
CA ALA A 78 1.69 5.80 -5.30
C ALA A 78 3.18 5.60 -5.63
N GLN A 79 3.61 4.35 -5.85
CA GLN A 79 4.99 4.02 -6.18
C GLN A 79 5.38 4.54 -7.56
N ASN A 80 4.50 4.42 -8.56
CA ASN A 80 4.72 5.01 -9.88
C ASN A 80 4.91 6.53 -9.83
N TRP A 81 4.24 7.21 -8.88
CA TRP A 81 4.49 8.63 -8.63
C TRP A 81 5.82 8.85 -7.90
N ALA A 82 6.07 8.12 -6.81
CA ALA A 82 7.29 8.24 -6.01
C ALA A 82 8.57 8.02 -6.84
N ASN A 83 8.54 7.10 -7.81
CA ASN A 83 9.65 6.81 -8.70
C ASN A 83 10.08 7.99 -9.60
N GLN A 84 9.24 9.02 -9.75
CA GLN A 84 9.63 10.23 -10.48
C GLN A 84 10.49 11.17 -9.63
N CYS A 85 10.66 10.88 -8.34
CA CYS A 85 11.41 11.72 -7.40
C CYS A 85 10.96 13.19 -7.39
N SER A 86 9.70 13.44 -7.76
CA SER A 86 9.09 14.76 -7.75
C SER A 86 8.21 14.91 -6.52
N MET A 87 8.38 16.03 -5.82
CA MET A 87 7.58 16.40 -4.65
C MET A 87 6.23 17.00 -5.05
N GLU A 88 6.00 17.22 -6.34
CA GLU A 88 4.77 17.76 -6.88
C GLU A 88 3.57 16.82 -6.69
N ARG A 89 2.37 17.31 -7.02
CA ARG A 89 1.18 16.47 -7.01
C ARG A 89 0.99 15.81 -8.36
N SER A 90 0.82 14.48 -8.37
CA SER A 90 0.26 13.80 -9.54
C SER A 90 -1.11 14.37 -9.91
N ASN A 91 -1.31 14.58 -11.22
CA ASN A 91 -2.60 14.97 -11.78
C ASN A 91 -3.68 13.90 -11.54
N SER A 92 -4.96 14.31 -11.56
CA SER A 92 -6.11 13.47 -11.20
C SER A 92 -6.25 12.22 -12.08
N PHE A 93 -5.93 12.34 -13.37
CA PHE A 93 -5.94 11.24 -14.33
C PHE A 93 -5.06 10.07 -13.87
N ARG A 94 -3.84 10.34 -13.40
CA ARG A 94 -2.90 9.31 -12.92
C ARG A 94 -3.32 8.66 -11.62
N ARG A 95 -4.27 9.26 -10.90
CA ARG A 95 -4.79 8.75 -9.62
C ARG A 95 -6.06 7.91 -9.75
N LYS A 96 -6.69 7.85 -10.94
CA LYS A 96 -7.95 7.11 -11.19
C LYS A 96 -9.02 7.34 -10.10
N GLY A 97 -9.13 8.58 -9.59
CA GLY A 97 -10.07 8.93 -8.51
C GLY A 97 -9.54 8.80 -7.07
N SER A 98 -8.34 8.27 -6.84
CA SER A 98 -7.77 8.05 -5.49
C SER A 98 -7.14 9.30 -4.87
N GLY A 99 -7.40 9.60 -3.59
CA GLY A 99 -6.73 10.66 -2.83
C GLY A 99 -5.23 10.40 -2.56
N ARG A 100 -4.44 11.44 -2.22
CA ARG A 100 -2.97 11.33 -2.03
C ARG A 100 -2.42 12.30 -0.98
N LYS A 101 -1.36 11.88 -0.25
CA LYS A 101 -0.52 12.71 0.63
C LYS A 101 0.96 12.59 0.22
N THR A 102 1.70 13.70 0.09
CA THR A 102 3.19 13.75 -0.07
C THR A 102 3.77 14.53 1.11
N ARG A 103 5.03 14.27 1.46
CA ARG A 103 5.79 15.16 2.34
C ARG A 103 6.09 16.44 1.55
N THR A 104 5.81 17.60 2.13
CA THR A 104 6.19 18.92 1.60
C THR A 104 7.40 19.43 2.36
#